data_AF-A0A2M4CK66-F1
#
_entry.id   AF-A0A2M4CK66-F1
#
_cell.length_a   1.000
_cell.length_b   1.000
_cell.length_c   1.000
_cell.angle_alpha   90.00
_cell.angle_beta   90.00
_cell.angle_gamma   90.00
#
_symmetry.space_group_name_H-M   'P 1'
#
loop_
_entity.id
_entity.type
_entity.pdbx_description
1 polymer ?
#
loop_
_entity_poly.entity_id
_entity_poly.type
_entity_poly.pdbx_seq_one_letter_code
_entity_poly.pdbx_strand_id
1 'polypeptide(L)'
;MYETAGQTLGKEYLWFDFRVRKYNSTLAVLNGTVHLMHQHDNTLRFSFDLFHSRLGNQQFNHYPMKLPTQGLCDLISTLYENFPDQLAKLKNVPAKDECPISARQFHLKDDPIPADLFPPVFPRGLWKGVIHAWLNDTEVVSFYVVWSIQDWL
;
A
#
# COMPACT_ATOMS: atom_id res chain seq x y z
N MET A 1 -2.36 11.57 7.82
CA MET A 1 -2.75 10.64 8.90
C MET A 1 -3.57 9.50 8.33
N TYR A 2 -3.31 8.25 8.73
CA TYR A 2 -4.19 7.13 8.37
C TYR A 2 -5.57 7.25 9.03
N GLU A 3 -6.63 6.95 8.28
CA GLU A 3 -8.02 6.97 8.74
C GLU A 3 -8.59 5.56 8.82
N THR A 4 -8.46 4.80 7.73
CA THR A 4 -8.93 3.41 7.67
C THR A 4 -8.12 2.61 6.65
N ALA A 5 -8.08 1.29 6.83
CA ALA A 5 -7.49 0.35 5.90
C ALA A 5 -8.34 -0.92 5.88
N GLY A 6 -8.49 -1.54 4.72
CA GLY A 6 -9.31 -2.74 4.60
C GLY A 6 -9.08 -3.48 3.29
N GLN A 7 -9.31 -4.79 3.33
CA GLN A 7 -9.24 -5.66 2.17
C GLN A 7 -10.63 -6.14 1.80
N THR A 8 -10.99 -6.04 0.52
CA THR A 8 -12.29 -6.42 -0.02
C THR A 8 -12.25 -7.75 -0.77
N LEU A 9 -11.09 -8.17 -1.29
CA LEU A 9 -10.94 -9.38 -2.09
C LEU A 9 -9.56 -10.04 -1.87
N GLY A 10 -9.49 -11.38 -1.97
CA GLY A 10 -8.24 -12.07 -2.27
C GLY A 10 -7.39 -12.56 -1.10
N LYS A 11 -7.98 -12.77 0.07
CA LYS A 11 -7.25 -13.20 1.28
C LYS A 11 -6.56 -14.56 1.11
N GLU A 12 -7.03 -15.37 0.18
CA GLU A 12 -6.48 -16.67 -0.21
C GLU A 12 -5.20 -16.57 -1.05
N TYR A 13 -4.93 -15.41 -1.68
CA TYR A 13 -3.68 -15.14 -2.40
C TYR A 13 -2.74 -14.29 -1.56
N LEU A 14 -3.25 -13.14 -1.12
CA LEU A 14 -2.51 -12.14 -0.36
C LEU A 14 -3.45 -11.54 0.68
N TRP A 15 -3.15 -11.70 1.96
CA TRP A 15 -3.97 -11.12 3.03
C TRP A 15 -3.26 -9.94 3.68
N PHE A 16 -3.87 -8.77 3.60
CA PHE A 16 -3.43 -7.55 4.28
C PHE A 16 -4.16 -7.41 5.63
N ASP A 17 -3.54 -7.88 6.71
CA ASP A 17 -4.04 -7.69 8.08
C ASP A 17 -3.45 -6.41 8.67
N PHE A 18 -3.85 -5.26 8.14
CA PHE A 18 -3.43 -3.96 8.64
C PHE A 18 -4.50 -3.33 9.54
N ARG A 19 -4.03 -2.70 10.62
CA ARG A 19 -4.85 -1.94 11.56
C ARG A 19 -4.30 -0.54 11.71
N VAL A 20 -5.19 0.43 11.55
CA VAL A 20 -4.90 1.84 11.85
C VAL A 20 -5.04 2.04 13.35
N ARG A 21 -4.02 2.60 13.99
CA ARG A 21 -4.03 2.94 15.41
C ARG A 21 -3.69 4.41 15.60
N LYS A 22 -4.50 5.11 16.38
CA LYS A 22 -4.20 6.48 16.81
C LYS A 22 -3.08 6.44 17.84
N TYR A 23 -1.94 7.07 17.54
CA TYR A 23 -0.80 7.17 18.46
C TYR A 23 -0.95 8.40 19.35
N ASN A 24 -1.33 9.54 18.78
CA ASN A 24 -1.68 10.77 19.52
C ASN A 24 -2.75 11.58 18.75
N SER A 25 -3.03 12.82 19.15
CA SER A 25 -4.05 13.65 18.50
C SER A 25 -3.77 13.97 17.02
N THR A 26 -2.51 13.93 16.59
CA THR A 26 -2.04 14.34 15.24
C THR A 26 -1.28 13.24 14.49
N LEU A 27 -1.16 12.04 15.05
CA LEU A 27 -0.45 10.91 14.47
C LEU A 27 -1.27 9.62 14.57
N ALA A 28 -1.44 8.96 13.43
CA ALA A 28 -1.92 7.60 13.34
C ALA A 28 -0.88 6.74 12.61
N VAL A 29 -0.75 5.51 13.07
CA VAL A 29 0.22 4.53 12.58
C VAL A 29 -0.50 3.32 11.99
N LEU A 30 0.12 2.69 11.01
CA LEU A 30 -0.31 1.42 10.45
C LEU A 30 0.51 0.30 11.08
N ASN A 31 -0.17 -0.70 11.61
CA ASN A 31 0.45 -1.89 12.18
C ASN A 31 -0.23 -3.11 11.59
N GLY A 32 0.55 -4.07 11.13
CA GLY A 32 -0.04 -5.29 10.60
C GLY A 32 0.93 -6.19 9.87
N THR A 33 0.33 -7.23 9.27
CA THR A 33 1.06 -8.27 8.57
C THR A 33 0.47 -8.46 7.18
N VAL A 34 1.34 -8.59 6.18
CA VAL A 34 0.96 -9.04 4.84
C VAL A 34 1.30 -10.50 4.72
N HIS A 35 0.29 -11.35 4.51
CA HIS A 35 0.45 -12.79 4.35
C HIS A 35 0.42 -13.11 2.87
N LEU A 36 1.55 -13.51 2.31
CA LEU A 36 1.65 -14.09 0.97
C LEU A 36 1.41 -15.60 1.10
N MET A 37 0.26 -16.07 0.65
CA MET A 37 -0.21 -17.44 0.92
C MET A 37 0.47 -18.49 0.02
N HIS A 38 0.79 -18.11 -1.21
CA HIS A 38 1.41 -18.98 -2.20
C HIS A 38 2.68 -18.34 -2.76
N GLN A 39 3.50 -19.16 -3.40
CA GLN A 39 4.64 -18.63 -4.16
C GLN A 39 4.11 -17.86 -5.38
N HIS A 40 4.60 -16.64 -5.57
CA HIS A 40 4.23 -15.79 -6.70
C HIS A 40 5.46 -15.19 -7.38
N ASP A 41 5.38 -15.05 -8.69
CA ASP A 41 6.35 -14.36 -9.54
C ASP A 41 5.71 -13.11 -10.16
N ASN A 42 6.24 -12.64 -11.29
CA ASN A 42 5.70 -11.50 -12.03
C ASN A 42 4.35 -11.75 -12.73
N THR A 43 3.78 -12.96 -12.65
CA THR A 43 2.40 -13.22 -13.10
C THR A 43 1.37 -12.49 -12.24
N LEU A 44 1.67 -12.30 -10.95
CA LEU A 44 0.86 -11.48 -10.05
C LEU A 44 1.25 -10.01 -10.24
N ARG A 45 0.39 -9.23 -10.90
CA ARG A 45 0.64 -7.82 -11.22
C ARG A 45 -0.14 -6.89 -10.30
N PHE A 46 0.50 -5.85 -9.81
CA PHE A 46 -0.09 -4.84 -8.94
C PHE A 46 -0.38 -3.56 -9.71
N SER A 47 -1.55 -2.98 -9.50
CA SER A 47 -1.90 -1.63 -9.94
C SER A 47 -2.41 -0.80 -8.77
N PHE A 48 -2.25 0.52 -8.87
CA PHE A 48 -2.55 1.45 -7.79
C PHE A 48 -3.40 2.59 -8.33
N ASP A 49 -4.61 2.73 -7.79
CA ASP A 49 -5.51 3.83 -8.11
C ASP A 49 -5.63 4.78 -6.93
N LEU A 50 -5.62 6.07 -7.21
CA LEU A 50 -5.73 7.12 -6.22
C LEU A 50 -7.03 7.88 -6.40
N PHE A 51 -7.68 8.18 -5.29
CA PHE A 51 -8.88 8.98 -5.25
C PHE A 51 -8.76 10.08 -4.22
N HIS A 52 -9.31 11.24 -4.54
CA HIS A 52 -9.21 12.44 -3.72
C HIS A 52 -10.60 13.01 -3.38
N SER A 53 -10.78 13.35 -2.12
CA SER A 53 -11.94 14.07 -1.60
C SER A 53 -11.49 15.40 -1.00
N ARG A 54 -11.72 16.46 -1.77
CA ARG A 54 -11.33 17.83 -1.39
C ARG A 54 -12.01 18.32 -0.12
N LEU A 55 -13.26 17.92 0.11
CA LEU A 55 -14.08 18.36 1.25
C LEU A 55 -13.98 17.42 2.47
N GLY A 56 -13.29 16.29 2.35
CA GLY A 56 -13.17 15.31 3.44
C GLY A 56 -14.49 14.62 3.81
N ASN A 57 -15.53 14.75 2.98
CA ASN A 57 -16.87 14.21 3.22
C ASN A 57 -17.04 12.77 2.69
N GLN A 58 -15.95 12.01 2.58
CA GLN A 58 -15.89 10.64 2.03
C GLN A 58 -16.42 10.48 0.60
N GLN A 59 -16.64 11.58 -0.13
CA GLN A 59 -16.96 11.55 -1.56
C GLN A 59 -15.66 11.69 -2.35
N PHE A 60 -15.25 10.60 -2.98
CA PHE A 60 -13.97 10.48 -3.64
C PHE A 60 -14.12 10.60 -5.15
N ASN A 61 -13.29 11.45 -5.77
CA ASN A 61 -13.13 11.50 -7.22
C ASN A 61 -11.84 10.79 -7.62
N HIS A 62 -11.86 10.08 -8.74
CA HIS A 62 -10.66 9.45 -9.28
C HIS A 62 -9.60 10.53 -9.58
N TYR A 63 -8.42 10.37 -9.01
CA TYR A 63 -7.30 11.27 -9.21
C TYR A 63 -6.48 10.76 -10.41
N PRO A 64 -6.22 11.59 -11.44
CA PRO A 64 -5.69 11.13 -12.73
C PRO A 64 -4.17 10.86 -12.71
N MET A 65 -3.67 10.23 -11.65
CA MET A 65 -2.28 9.81 -11.53
C MET A 65 -2.16 8.34 -11.92
N LYS A 66 -1.41 8.08 -13.01
CA LYS A 66 -1.15 6.71 -13.46
C LYS A 66 0.13 6.21 -12.82
N LEU A 67 -0.02 5.29 -11.87
CA LEU A 67 1.10 4.51 -11.37
C LEU A 67 1.32 3.29 -12.27
N PRO A 68 2.57 2.90 -12.53
CA PRO A 68 2.86 1.77 -13.41
C PRO A 68 2.33 0.48 -12.80
N THR A 69 1.65 -0.32 -13.61
CA THR A 69 1.31 -1.70 -13.24
C THR A 69 2.58 -2.55 -13.34
N GLN A 70 2.97 -3.21 -12.25
CA GLN A 70 4.21 -4.00 -12.18
C GLN A 70 3.95 -5.40 -11.63
N GLY A 71 4.75 -6.39 -12.03
CA GLY A 71 4.75 -7.71 -11.40
C GLY A 71 5.25 -7.66 -9.97
N LEU A 72 4.94 -8.66 -9.14
CA LEU A 72 5.32 -8.69 -7.73
C LEU A 72 6.84 -8.54 -7.53
N CYS A 73 7.66 -9.26 -8.30
CA CYS A 73 9.11 -9.20 -8.15
C CYS A 73 9.67 -7.84 -8.59
N ASP A 74 9.15 -7.29 -9.70
CA ASP A 74 9.55 -5.97 -10.19
C ASP A 74 9.14 -4.85 -9.21
N LEU A 75 7.97 -4.98 -8.57
CA LEU A 75 7.49 -4.07 -7.55
C LEU A 75 8.43 -4.07 -6.33
N ILE A 76 8.82 -5.25 -5.84
CA ILE A 76 9.78 -5.36 -4.74
C ILE A 76 11.11 -4.70 -5.11
N SER A 77 11.66 -4.98 -6.29
CA SER A 77 12.89 -4.35 -6.76
C SER A 77 12.77 -2.82 -6.85
N THR A 78 11.64 -2.33 -7.37
CA THR A 78 11.31 -0.89 -7.43
C THR A 78 11.24 -0.27 -6.04
N LEU A 79 10.70 -0.97 -5.04
CA LEU A 79 10.66 -0.51 -3.66
C LEU A 79 12.06 -0.45 -3.02
N TYR A 80 12.94 -1.42 -3.32
CA TYR A 80 14.33 -1.39 -2.90
C TYR A 80 15.09 -0.18 -3.46
N GLU A 81 14.81 0.21 -4.70
CA GLU A 81 15.51 1.31 -5.38
C GLU A 81 14.97 2.69 -4.98
N ASN A 82 13.65 2.85 -4.94
CA ASN A 82 13.02 4.16 -4.79
C ASN A 82 12.55 4.45 -3.36
N PHE A 83 12.33 3.42 -2.54
CA PHE A 83 11.77 3.56 -1.19
C PHE A 83 12.51 2.70 -0.14
N PRO A 84 13.87 2.73 -0.10
CA PRO A 84 14.65 1.87 0.78
C PRO A 84 14.29 2.07 2.27
N ASP A 85 14.01 3.30 2.67
CA ASP A 85 13.64 3.63 4.05
C ASP A 85 12.30 3.02 4.46
N GLN A 86 11.34 2.92 3.53
CA GLN A 86 10.06 2.27 3.81
C GLN A 86 10.21 0.76 3.87
N LEU A 87 11.02 0.21 2.99
CA LEU A 87 11.28 -1.22 2.95
C LEU A 87 12.04 -1.69 4.20
N ALA A 88 12.97 -0.89 4.72
CA ALA A 88 13.71 -1.18 5.95
C ALA A 88 12.82 -1.32 7.20
N LYS A 89 11.62 -0.75 7.18
CA LYS A 89 10.64 -0.86 8.28
C LYS A 89 9.86 -2.17 8.24
N LEU A 90 9.81 -2.82 7.08
CA LEU A 90 9.18 -4.11 6.91
C LEU A 90 10.17 -5.22 7.28
N LYS A 91 9.71 -6.18 8.07
CA LYS A 91 10.48 -7.39 8.38
C LYS A 91 10.11 -8.53 7.46
N ASN A 92 11.09 -9.42 7.21
CA ASN A 92 10.91 -10.64 6.41
C ASN A 92 10.52 -10.39 4.94
N VAL A 93 10.88 -9.22 4.40
CA VAL A 93 10.74 -8.88 2.98
C VAL A 93 11.69 -9.77 2.14
N PRO A 94 11.28 -10.24 0.95
CA PRO A 94 12.18 -10.93 0.02
C PRO A 94 13.39 -10.09 -0.34
N ALA A 95 14.53 -10.74 -0.59
CA ALA A 95 15.69 -10.02 -1.11
C ALA A 95 15.39 -9.42 -2.49
N LYS A 96 16.14 -8.37 -2.88
CA LYS A 96 15.90 -7.61 -4.12
C LYS A 96 15.77 -8.50 -5.37
N ASP A 97 16.63 -9.52 -5.47
CA ASP A 97 16.70 -10.43 -6.62
C ASP A 97 16.02 -11.79 -6.35
N GLU A 98 15.24 -11.88 -5.27
CA GLU A 98 14.54 -13.11 -4.91
C GLU A 98 13.20 -13.22 -5.65
N CYS A 99 13.21 -13.97 -6.75
CA CYS A 99 12.02 -14.30 -7.53
C CYS A 99 12.15 -15.74 -8.04
N PRO A 100 11.10 -16.59 -7.97
CA PRO A 100 9.78 -16.33 -7.40
C PRO A 100 9.80 -16.18 -5.87
N ILE A 101 8.89 -15.36 -5.33
CA ILE A 101 8.83 -15.09 -3.89
C ILE A 101 8.01 -16.20 -3.22
N SER A 102 8.63 -16.93 -2.30
CA SER A 102 7.94 -18.00 -1.56
C SER A 102 6.95 -17.44 -0.53
N ALA A 103 5.93 -18.25 -0.22
CA ALA A 103 4.92 -17.93 0.79
C ALA A 103 5.56 -17.52 2.13
N ARG A 104 5.20 -16.34 2.62
CA ARG A 104 5.80 -15.72 3.82
C ARG A 104 4.92 -14.60 4.37
N GLN A 105 5.35 -14.04 5.50
CA GLN A 105 4.65 -12.95 6.16
C GLN A 105 5.56 -11.72 6.27
N PHE A 106 5.11 -10.59 5.75
CA PHE A 106 5.77 -9.29 5.93
C PHE A 106 5.18 -8.58 7.13
N HIS A 107 6.02 -8.10 8.04
CA HIS A 107 5.53 -7.43 9.25
C HIS A 107 5.87 -5.94 9.23
N LEU A 108 4.84 -5.11 9.37
CA LEU A 108 4.95 -3.67 9.55
C LEU A 108 4.53 -3.31 10.98
N LYS A 109 5.41 -2.64 11.73
CA LYS A 109 5.13 -2.28 13.13
C LYS A 109 5.02 -0.78 13.32
N ASP A 110 3.81 -0.33 13.66
CA ASP A 110 3.51 1.04 14.10
C ASP A 110 4.14 2.12 13.20
N ASP A 111 4.02 1.98 11.89
CA ASP A 111 4.63 2.89 10.94
C ASP A 111 3.70 4.07 10.60
N PRO A 112 4.11 5.32 10.83
CA PRO A 112 3.35 6.48 10.37
C PRO A 112 3.48 6.66 8.85
N ILE A 113 2.54 7.41 8.26
CA ILE A 113 2.68 7.86 6.87
C ILE A 113 3.95 8.73 6.78
N PRO A 114 4.92 8.37 5.93
CA PRO A 114 6.12 9.17 5.71
C PRO A 114 5.74 10.47 4.98
N ALA A 115 6.27 11.60 5.43
CA ALA A 115 6.01 12.91 4.83
C ALA A 115 6.62 13.03 3.41
N ASP A 116 7.65 12.26 3.13
CA ASP A 116 8.40 12.19 1.87
C ASP A 116 7.82 11.17 0.86
N LEU A 117 6.84 10.35 1.27
CA LEU A 117 6.24 9.33 0.40
C LEU A 117 5.42 9.94 -0.74
N PHE A 118 4.84 11.12 -0.53
CA PHE A 118 3.94 11.76 -1.48
C PHE A 118 4.59 12.99 -2.13
N PRO A 119 4.49 13.15 -3.45
CA PRO A 119 4.93 14.36 -4.12
C PRO A 119 4.31 15.62 -3.49
N PRO A 120 5.06 16.74 -3.37
CA PRO A 120 4.57 17.99 -2.77
C PRO A 120 3.30 18.56 -3.44
N VAL A 121 3.03 18.12 -4.67
CA VAL A 121 1.85 18.52 -5.47
C VAL A 121 0.54 17.90 -4.99
N PHE A 122 0.56 16.95 -4.05
CA PHE A 122 -0.66 16.34 -3.53
C PHE A 122 -1.49 17.37 -2.75
N PRO A 123 -2.71 17.72 -3.21
CA PRO A 123 -3.56 18.64 -2.46
C PRO A 123 -3.96 18.07 -1.10
N ARG A 124 -4.23 19.00 -0.17
CA ARG A 124 -4.84 18.69 1.12
C ARG A 124 -6.21 18.03 0.93
N GLY A 125 -6.64 17.32 1.97
CA GLY A 125 -7.93 16.65 2.01
C GLY A 125 -7.80 15.18 2.32
N LEU A 126 -8.86 14.43 2.00
CA LEU A 126 -8.94 13.00 2.26
C LEU A 126 -8.60 12.24 0.98
N TRP A 127 -7.71 11.27 1.10
CA TRP A 127 -7.20 10.44 0.02
C TRP A 127 -7.57 9.00 0.27
N LYS A 128 -7.86 8.28 -0.81
CA LYS A 128 -8.07 6.83 -0.80
C LYS A 128 -7.19 6.23 -1.88
N GLY A 129 -6.29 5.34 -1.48
CA GLY A 129 -5.51 4.52 -2.38
C GLY A 129 -6.14 3.13 -2.43
N VAL A 130 -6.26 2.57 -3.63
CA VAL A 130 -6.69 1.20 -3.84
C VAL A 130 -5.58 0.47 -4.57
N ILE A 131 -5.17 -0.65 -3.98
CA ILE A 131 -4.18 -1.58 -4.51
C ILE A 131 -4.96 -2.77 -5.06
N HIS A 132 -4.78 -3.02 -6.35
CA HIS A 132 -5.34 -4.17 -7.03
C HIS A 132 -4.22 -5.13 -7.38
N ALA A 133 -4.44 -6.43 -7.20
CA ALA A 133 -3.56 -7.45 -7.77
C ALA A 133 -4.33 -8.26 -8.81
N TRP A 134 -3.66 -8.52 -9.92
CA TRP A 134 -4.19 -9.15 -11.11
C TRP A 134 -3.41 -10.42 -11.41
N LEU A 135 -4.11 -11.52 -11.66
CA LEU A 135 -3.54 -12.77 -12.12
C LEU A 135 -4.25 -13.16 -13.41
N ASN A 136 -3.51 -13.30 -14.51
CA ASN A 136 -4.08 -13.60 -15.84
C ASN A 136 -5.26 -12.67 -16.21
N ASP A 137 -5.04 -11.35 -16.06
CA ASP A 137 -6.02 -10.28 -16.29
C ASP A 137 -7.30 -10.34 -15.44
N THR A 138 -7.35 -11.20 -14.42
CA THR A 138 -8.43 -11.24 -13.44
C THR A 138 -8.00 -10.58 -12.15
N GLU A 139 -8.80 -9.66 -11.62
CA GLU A 139 -8.55 -9.08 -10.31
C GLU A 139 -8.73 -10.17 -9.24
N VAL A 140 -7.66 -10.47 -8.52
CA VAL A 140 -7.65 -11.51 -7.48
C VAL A 140 -7.49 -10.94 -6.09
N VAL A 141 -6.98 -9.71 -5.94
CA VAL A 141 -6.82 -9.03 -4.64
C VAL A 141 -7.20 -7.57 -4.78
N SER A 142 -7.88 -7.05 -3.76
CA SER A 142 -8.27 -5.64 -3.68
C SER A 142 -8.15 -5.17 -2.23
N PHE A 143 -7.28 -4.19 -2.01
CA PHE A 143 -7.03 -3.58 -0.70
C PHE A 143 -7.09 -2.06 -0.83
N TYR A 144 -7.67 -1.38 0.16
CA TYR A 144 -7.71 0.07 0.20
C TYR A 144 -7.15 0.61 1.51
N VAL A 145 -6.57 1.79 1.42
CA VAL A 145 -6.17 2.60 2.57
C VAL A 145 -6.65 4.04 2.35
N VAL A 146 -7.16 4.65 3.40
CA VAL A 146 -7.62 6.03 3.44
C VAL A 146 -6.73 6.81 4.38
N TRP A 147 -6.28 7.99 3.93
CA TRP A 147 -5.50 8.90 4.75
C TRP A 147 -5.88 10.35 4.49
N SER A 148 -5.65 11.21 5.47
CA SER A 148 -5.82 12.65 5.35
C SER A 148 -4.47 13.36 5.22
N ILE A 149 -4.42 14.41 4.40
CA ILE A 149 -3.31 15.36 4.30
C ILE A 149 -3.83 16.70 4.81
N GLN A 150 -3.40 17.11 6.01
CA GLN A 150 -3.92 18.30 6.68
C GLN A 150 -2.99 19.53 6.48
N ASP A 151 -1.67 19.35 6.52
CA ASP A 151 -0.67 20.39 6.23
C ASP A 151 0.71 19.70 6.09
N TRP A 152 1.57 20.15 5.16
CA TRP A 152 3.00 19.80 5.18
C TRP A 152 3.61 20.65 6.30
N LEU A 153 4.15 20.02 7.35
CA LEU A 153 4.93 20.73 8.38
C LEU A 153 6.18 21.36 7.77
#